data_AF-A0A672IJL0-F1
#
_entry.id   AF-A0A672IJL0-F1
#
_cell.length_a   1.000
_cell.length_b   1.000
_cell.length_c   1.000
_cell.angle_alpha   90.00
_cell.angle_beta   90.00
_cell.angle_gamma   90.00
#
_symmetry.space_group_name_H-M   'P 1'
#
loop_
_entity.id
_entity.type
_entity.pdbx_description
1 polymer ?
#
loop_
_entity_poly.entity_id
_entity_poly.type
_entity_poly.pdbx_seq_one_letter_code
_entity_poly.pdbx_strand_id
1 'polypeptide(L)'
;LLLTNMSVICVLIWTLLCCCFTVTQSAADSSAVGGTVTIPCNTSQDVGVNSDGDQTLAWYQQKDGQPPKRLIYLVNRRDSGIPDRFTGSGSNSRFTLTISGVQAEDAAVYYCQSYHEINSQDVFTQ
;
A
#
# COMPACT_ATOMS: atom_id res chain seq x y z
N LEU A 1 6.97 26.25 -25.92
CA LEU A 1 5.63 26.87 -25.73
C LEU A 1 4.85 25.97 -24.78
N LEU A 2 5.17 26.03 -23.48
CA LEU A 2 4.52 26.86 -22.45
C LEU A 2 3.07 26.44 -22.19
N LEU A 3 2.88 25.62 -21.16
CA LEU A 3 1.90 25.82 -20.08
C LEU A 3 2.63 25.38 -18.79
N THR A 4 3.46 26.23 -18.18
CA THR A 4 3.15 27.15 -17.06
C THR A 4 2.35 26.53 -15.91
N ASN A 5 2.95 26.65 -14.70
CA ASN A 5 2.36 26.58 -13.36
C ASN A 5 2.36 25.23 -12.63
N MET A 6 3.40 25.00 -11.82
CA MET A 6 3.24 24.43 -10.46
C MET A 6 4.54 24.63 -9.65
N SER A 7 4.89 25.88 -9.31
CA SER A 7 6.10 26.16 -8.50
C SER A 7 5.93 27.18 -7.36
N VAL A 8 4.72 27.34 -6.82
CA VAL A 8 4.51 28.17 -5.60
C VAL A 8 3.63 27.50 -4.53
N ILE A 9 2.90 26.42 -4.86
CA ILE A 9 2.05 25.68 -3.89
C ILE A 9 2.89 24.78 -2.95
N CYS A 10 3.99 24.18 -3.43
CA CYS A 10 4.84 23.30 -2.61
C CYS A 10 5.53 24.00 -1.43
N VAL A 11 5.82 25.31 -1.51
CA VAL A 11 6.56 26.04 -0.45
C VAL A 11 5.65 26.43 0.72
N LEU A 12 4.36 26.70 0.48
CA LEU A 12 3.42 27.14 1.53
C LEU A 12 2.75 25.96 2.29
N ILE A 13 2.70 24.77 1.69
CA ILE A 13 2.25 23.55 2.40
C ILE A 13 3.34 23.08 3.40
N TRP A 14 4.61 23.40 3.16
CA TRP A 14 5.72 22.95 4.02
C TRP A 14 5.75 23.63 5.40
N THR A 15 5.13 24.80 5.54
CA THR A 15 4.97 25.52 6.82
C THR A 15 3.78 25.04 7.67
N LEU A 16 2.89 24.19 7.15
CA LEU A 16 1.79 23.56 7.89
C LEU A 16 2.10 22.10 8.21
N LEU A 17 3.30 21.89 8.78
CA LEU A 17 3.82 20.63 9.26
C LEU A 17 2.98 20.14 10.47
N CYS A 18 1.85 19.51 10.19
CA CYS A 18 1.29 18.53 11.11
C CYS A 18 2.07 17.23 10.87
N CYS A 19 2.83 16.78 11.87
CA CYS A 19 3.49 15.47 11.88
C CYS A 19 2.46 14.34 11.84
N CYS A 20 1.84 14.07 10.70
CA CYS A 20 0.89 12.97 10.60
C CYS A 20 1.25 12.06 9.43
N PHE A 21 1.87 10.94 9.79
CA PHE A 21 1.94 9.65 9.10
C PHE A 21 1.95 9.63 7.58
N THR A 22 3.04 9.11 7.01
CA THR A 22 3.19 8.92 5.57
C THR A 22 3.23 7.43 5.25
N VAL A 23 2.38 7.01 4.32
CA VAL A 23 2.54 5.74 3.60
C VAL A 23 3.25 6.05 2.29
N THR A 24 4.34 5.35 2.04
CA THR A 24 5.12 5.48 0.82
C THR A 24 5.05 4.18 0.04
N GLN A 25 4.51 4.26 -1.17
CA GLN A 25 4.49 3.18 -2.16
C GLN A 25 5.37 3.57 -3.34
N SER A 26 6.08 2.61 -3.92
CA SER A 26 6.90 2.86 -5.11
C SER A 26 6.02 3.26 -6.30
N ALA A 27 6.52 4.20 -7.12
CA ALA A 27 5.87 4.56 -8.38
C ALA A 27 5.76 3.35 -9.31
N ALA A 28 4.71 3.35 -10.14
CA ALA A 28 4.29 2.28 -11.06
C ALA A 28 5.44 1.37 -11.54
N ASP A 29 5.35 0.09 -11.20
CA ASP A 29 6.30 -0.93 -11.65
C ASP A 29 5.70 -1.70 -12.84
N SER A 30 6.52 -1.99 -13.85
CA SER A 30 6.11 -2.74 -15.04
C SER A 30 6.86 -4.06 -15.08
N SER A 31 6.14 -5.18 -15.02
CA SER A 31 6.71 -6.52 -15.06
C SER A 31 6.31 -7.24 -16.35
N ALA A 32 7.23 -8.02 -16.91
CA ALA A 32 6.92 -8.91 -18.02
C ALA A 32 5.94 -10.00 -17.57
N VAL A 33 5.02 -10.40 -18.45
CA VAL A 33 4.10 -11.52 -18.19
C VAL A 33 4.92 -12.78 -17.85
N GLY A 34 4.54 -13.48 -16.78
CA GLY A 34 5.26 -14.62 -16.22
C GLY A 34 6.39 -14.27 -15.25
N GLY A 35 6.73 -12.99 -15.11
CA GLY A 35 7.72 -12.50 -14.15
C GLY A 35 7.20 -12.43 -12.71
N THR A 36 8.05 -11.93 -11.82
CA THR A 36 7.68 -11.64 -10.42
C THR A 36 7.79 -10.14 -10.20
N VAL A 37 6.78 -9.54 -9.57
CA VAL A 37 6.81 -8.14 -9.12
C VAL A 37 6.72 -8.08 -7.60
N THR A 38 7.41 -7.12 -7.00
CA THR A 38 7.36 -6.88 -5.55
C THR A 38 7.02 -5.42 -5.31
N ILE A 39 5.92 -5.18 -4.61
CA ILE A 39 5.37 -3.86 -4.36
C ILE A 39 5.63 -3.54 -2.88
N PRO A 40 6.51 -2.57 -2.57
CA PRO A 40 6.79 -2.19 -1.19
C PRO A 40 5.73 -1.22 -0.65
N CYS A 41 5.48 -1.34 0.65
CA CYS A 41 4.70 -0.41 1.45
C CYS A 41 5.49 -0.07 2.70
N ASN A 42 5.92 1.20 2.78
CA ASN A 42 6.65 1.70 3.94
C ASN A 42 5.78 2.71 4.68
N THR A 43 5.57 2.48 5.97
CA THR A 43 4.88 3.40 6.88
C THR A 43 5.91 4.17 7.70
N SER A 44 5.59 5.40 8.12
CA SER A 44 6.49 6.20 8.96
C SER A 44 6.60 5.69 10.40
N GLN A 45 5.67 4.85 10.84
CA GLN A 45 5.66 4.20 12.15
C GLN A 45 5.20 2.76 12.01
N ASP A 46 5.41 1.98 13.06
CA ASP A 46 5.03 0.58 13.06
C ASP A 46 3.51 0.42 12.99
N VAL A 47 3.07 -0.57 12.23
CA VAL A 47 1.67 -0.93 12.08
C VAL A 47 1.18 -1.57 13.38
N GLY A 48 0.00 -1.13 13.82
CA GLY A 48 -0.66 -1.61 15.03
C GLY A 48 -0.92 -3.12 14.99
N VAL A 49 -1.09 -3.67 16.18
CA VAL A 49 -1.28 -5.11 16.40
C VAL A 49 -2.66 -5.32 16.98
N ASN A 50 -3.43 -6.26 16.44
CA ASN A 50 -4.74 -6.61 16.98
C ASN A 50 -4.62 -7.45 18.26
N SER A 51 -5.75 -7.78 18.89
CA SER A 51 -5.80 -8.62 20.09
C SER A 51 -5.21 -10.02 19.92
N ASP A 52 -5.12 -10.51 18.69
CA ASP A 52 -4.62 -11.84 18.36
C ASP A 52 -3.10 -11.85 18.10
N GLY A 53 -2.45 -10.68 18.16
CA GLY A 53 -1.01 -10.54 17.93
C GLY A 53 -0.62 -10.34 16.46
N ASP A 54 -1.57 -10.13 15.56
CA ASP A 54 -1.32 -9.88 14.14
C ASP A 54 -1.22 -8.38 13.83
N GLN A 55 -0.27 -7.99 12.99
CA GLN A 55 -0.22 -6.63 12.47
C GLN A 55 -1.35 -6.37 11.47
N THR A 56 -2.04 -5.25 11.64
CA THR A 56 -3.22 -4.87 10.86
C THR A 56 -2.83 -4.11 9.58
N LEU A 57 -2.36 -4.87 8.59
CA LEU A 57 -2.11 -4.38 7.23
C LEU A 57 -2.86 -5.21 6.20
N ALA A 58 -3.42 -4.53 5.20
CA ALA A 58 -4.14 -5.14 4.10
C ALA A 58 -3.66 -4.61 2.74
N TRP A 59 -3.72 -5.45 1.72
CA TRP A 59 -3.42 -5.12 0.34
C TRP A 59 -4.69 -5.12 -0.50
N TYR A 60 -4.82 -4.13 -1.36
CA TYR A 60 -5.95 -3.96 -2.27
C TYR A 60 -5.46 -3.84 -3.71
N GLN A 61 -6.27 -4.35 -4.63
CA GLN A 61 -6.13 -4.18 -6.07
C GLN A 61 -7.31 -3.37 -6.58
N GLN A 62 -7.05 -2.30 -7.32
CA GLN A 62 -8.06 -1.50 -7.99
C GLN A 62 -7.81 -1.52 -9.50
N LYS A 63 -8.78 -2.07 -10.22
CA LYS A 63 -8.81 -2.02 -11.69
C LYS A 63 -9.58 -0.78 -12.13
N ASP A 64 -9.28 -0.29 -13.33
CA ASP A 64 -9.96 0.88 -13.89
C ASP A 64 -11.48 0.68 -13.90
N GLY A 65 -12.19 1.65 -13.31
CA GLY A 65 -13.65 1.63 -13.21
C GLY A 65 -14.22 0.61 -12.22
N GLN A 66 -13.39 -0.08 -11.43
CA GLN A 66 -13.82 -1.05 -10.41
C GLN A 66 -13.49 -0.55 -9.00
N PRO A 67 -14.29 -0.96 -7.98
CA PRO A 67 -13.96 -0.68 -6.60
C PRO A 67 -12.68 -1.44 -6.18
N PRO A 68 -11.92 -0.93 -5.19
CA PRO A 68 -10.80 -1.66 -4.62
C PRO A 68 -11.22 -3.02 -4.07
N LYS A 69 -10.54 -4.08 -4.50
CA LYS A 69 -10.72 -5.45 -4.03
C LYS A 69 -9.58 -5.83 -3.10
N ARG A 70 -9.90 -6.30 -1.89
CA ARG A 70 -8.89 -6.78 -0.94
C ARG A 70 -8.29 -8.11 -1.44
N LEU A 71 -6.97 -8.21 -1.36
CA LEU A 71 -6.19 -9.38 -1.74
C LEU A 71 -5.70 -10.12 -0.50
N ILE A 72 -5.07 -9.38 0.40
CA ILE A 72 -4.39 -9.88 1.59
C ILE A 72 -4.79 -9.01 2.77
N TYR A 73 -4.98 -9.61 3.93
CA TYR A 73 -5.24 -8.95 5.21
C TYR A 73 -4.35 -9.56 6.29
N LEU A 74 -4.18 -8.85 7.41
CA LEU A 74 -3.29 -9.25 8.50
C LEU A 74 -1.91 -9.68 8.00
N VAL A 75 -1.31 -8.84 7.14
CA VAL A 75 0.01 -9.01 6.49
C VAL A 75 0.09 -10.12 5.45
N ASN A 76 -0.34 -11.34 5.76
CA ASN A 76 -0.09 -12.52 4.94
C ASN A 76 -1.32 -13.43 4.71
N ARG A 77 -2.48 -13.10 5.28
CA ARG A 77 -3.70 -13.90 5.09
C ARG A 77 -4.39 -13.49 3.80
N ARG A 78 -4.49 -14.42 2.85
CA ARG A 78 -5.21 -14.16 1.60
C ARG A 78 -6.71 -14.28 1.78
N ASP A 79 -7.44 -13.39 1.12
CA ASP A 79 -8.89 -13.53 0.97
C ASP A 79 -9.22 -14.75 0.07
N SER A 80 -10.41 -15.32 0.27
CA SER A 80 -10.86 -16.47 -0.52
C SER A 80 -11.01 -16.12 -2.00
N GLY A 81 -10.57 -17.03 -2.88
CA GLY A 81 -10.58 -16.82 -4.33
C GLY A 81 -9.44 -15.94 -4.86
N ILE A 82 -8.50 -15.50 -4.01
CA ILE A 82 -7.27 -14.83 -4.44
C ILE A 82 -6.20 -15.88 -4.79
N PRO A 83 -5.63 -15.85 -6.02
CA PRO A 83 -4.63 -16.83 -6.45
C PRO A 83 -3.42 -16.95 -5.53
N ASP A 84 -2.83 -18.15 -5.46
CA ASP A 84 -1.64 -18.44 -4.65
C ASP A 84 -0.39 -17.64 -5.02
N ARG A 85 -0.37 -17.08 -6.23
CA ARG A 85 0.71 -16.21 -6.69
C ARG A 85 0.87 -14.91 -5.90
N PHE A 86 -0.19 -14.45 -5.23
CA PHE A 86 -0.16 -13.25 -4.39
C PHE A 86 0.31 -13.63 -2.98
N THR A 87 1.37 -13.00 -2.51
CA THR A 87 1.89 -13.24 -1.15
C THR A 87 2.24 -11.93 -0.48
N GLY A 88 1.92 -11.83 0.81
CA GLY A 88 2.22 -10.66 1.63
C GLY A 88 3.28 -11.02 2.65
N SER A 89 4.24 -10.12 2.86
CA SER A 89 5.31 -10.29 3.84
C SER A 89 5.75 -8.96 4.43
N GLY A 90 6.58 -9.03 5.47
CA GLY A 90 7.12 -7.87 6.17
C GLY A 90 6.62 -7.77 7.60
N SER A 91 7.05 -6.71 8.27
CA SER A 91 6.77 -6.49 9.68
C SER A 91 7.05 -5.03 10.06
N ASN A 92 6.55 -4.61 11.23
CA ASN A 92 6.77 -3.29 11.80
C ASN A 92 6.26 -2.21 10.86
N SER A 93 7.16 -1.54 10.13
CA SER A 93 6.88 -0.43 9.22
C SER A 93 7.21 -0.71 7.76
N ARG A 94 7.60 -1.93 7.41
CA ARG A 94 8.02 -2.30 6.04
C ARG A 94 7.34 -3.60 5.61
N PHE A 95 6.53 -3.48 4.57
CA PHE A 95 5.74 -4.57 4.02
C PHE A 95 5.92 -4.69 2.52
N THR A 96 5.67 -5.87 2.00
CA THR A 96 5.77 -6.16 0.58
C THR A 96 4.63 -7.05 0.13
N LEU A 97 4.04 -6.74 -1.02
CA LEU A 97 3.20 -7.63 -1.80
C LEU A 97 4.04 -8.20 -2.93
N THR A 98 4.13 -9.52 -3.01
CA THR A 98 4.78 -10.21 -4.10
C THR A 98 3.73 -10.88 -4.98
N ILE A 99 3.84 -10.69 -6.29
CA ILE A 99 3.00 -11.35 -7.29
C ILE A 99 3.94 -12.15 -8.18
N SER A 100 3.85 -13.47 -8.11
CA SER A 100 4.66 -14.40 -8.91
C SER A 100 3.91 -14.83 -10.17
N GLY A 101 4.60 -15.00 -11.30
CA GLY A 101 3.93 -15.39 -12.55
C GLY A 101 2.86 -14.37 -12.97
N VAL A 102 3.24 -13.09 -13.01
CA VAL A 102 2.36 -11.95 -13.35
C VAL A 102 1.57 -12.22 -14.62
N GLN A 103 0.26 -11.99 -14.58
CA GLN A 103 -0.65 -12.18 -15.71
C GLN A 103 -1.18 -10.84 -16.22
N ALA A 104 -1.75 -10.81 -17.44
CA ALA A 104 -2.23 -9.56 -18.04
C ALA A 104 -3.37 -8.94 -17.21
N GLU A 105 -4.19 -9.79 -16.59
CA GLU A 105 -5.27 -9.41 -15.68
C GLU A 105 -4.79 -8.84 -14.34
N ASP A 106 -3.50 -8.94 -14.01
CA ASP A 106 -2.92 -8.36 -12.80
C ASP A 106 -2.57 -6.87 -12.98
N ALA A 107 -2.77 -6.30 -14.18
CA ALA A 107 -2.65 -4.87 -14.43
C ALA A 107 -3.73 -4.09 -13.66
N ALA A 108 -3.29 -3.36 -12.64
CA ALA A 108 -4.13 -2.62 -11.70
C ALA A 108 -3.28 -1.64 -10.88
N VAL A 109 -3.94 -0.74 -10.14
CA VAL A 109 -3.30 0.01 -9.07
C VAL A 109 -3.39 -0.80 -7.77
N TYR A 110 -2.28 -0.88 -7.04
CA TYR A 110 -2.19 -1.59 -5.78
C TYR A 110 -2.03 -0.60 -4.64
N TYR A 111 -2.71 -0.87 -3.52
CA TYR A 111 -2.66 -0.04 -2.32
C TYR A 111 -2.44 -0.90 -1.09
N CYS A 112 -1.61 -0.43 -0.17
CA CYS A 112 -1.58 -0.95 1.19
C CYS A 112 -2.41 -0.05 2.12
N GLN A 113 -3.19 -0.68 2.99
CA GLN A 113 -3.88 -0.02 4.07
C GLN A 113 -3.31 -0.53 5.39
N SER A 114 -2.97 0.36 6.30
CA SER A 114 -2.52 -0.01 7.65
C SER A 114 -3.30 0.72 8.72
N TYR A 115 -3.42 0.07 9.86
CA TYR A 115 -3.92 0.67 11.10
C TYR A 115 -2.75 0.99 12.02
N HIS A 116 -2.82 2.14 12.67
CA HIS A 116 -1.84 2.65 13.63
C HIS A 116 -2.55 3.14 14.88
N GLU A 117 -1.96 2.84 16.05
CA GLU A 117 -2.41 3.39 17.34
C GLU A 117 -1.45 4.49 17.79
N ILE A 118 -1.96 5.72 17.85
CA ILE A 118 -1.12 6.90 18.04
C ILE A 118 -1.77 7.75 19.12
N ASN A 119 -1.07 7.97 20.24
CA ASN A 119 -1.61 8.73 21.37
C ASN A 119 -3.00 8.25 21.81
N SER A 120 -3.25 6.93 21.76
CA SER A 120 -4.56 6.30 22.04
C SER A 120 -5.66 6.66 21.03
N GLN A 121 -5.30 6.98 19.78
CA GLN A 121 -6.23 7.17 18.67
C GLN A 121 -5.92 6.20 17.53
N ASP A 122 -7.00 5.69 16.94
CA ASP A 122 -6.98 4.74 15.83
C ASP A 122 -6.90 5.50 14.50
N VAL A 123 -5.86 5.23 13.70
CA VAL A 123 -5.65 5.88 12.41
C VAL A 123 -5.50 4.83 11.32
N PHE A 124 -6.28 4.99 10.25
CA PHE A 124 -6.16 4.19 9.04
C PHE A 124 -5.49 5.01 7.95
N THR A 125 -4.46 4.45 7.33
CA THR A 125 -3.76 5.05 6.19
C THR A 125 -4.06 4.26 4.93
N GLN A 126 -4.27 4.95 3.79
CA GLN A 126 -4.52 4.39 2.46
C GLN A 126 -3.53 5.00 1.45
#